data_AF-A0A932LA16-F1
#
_entry.id   AF-A0A932LA16-F1
#
_cell.length_a   1.000
_cell.length_b   1.000
_cell.length_c   1.000
_cell.angle_alpha   90.00
_cell.angle_beta   90.00
_cell.angle_gamma   90.00
#
_symmetry.space_group_name_H-M   'P 1'
#
loop_
_entity.id
_entity.type
_entity.pdbx_description
1 polymer ?
#
loop_
_entity_poly.entity_id
_entity_poly.type
_entity_poly.pdbx_seq_one_letter_code
_entity_poly.pdbx_strand_id
1 'polypeptide(L)'
;MKIASVAAVKARLSSYLKASATGPVVITRNGRAVAVLLGVSDDEELERLLLAHSRKLRAILDAADRRIDQGAGIGHDEFWYQVESSSRSREENDRGKRRRRPSAGLSSTAKGHRARS
;
A
#
# COMPACT_ATOMS: atom_id res chain seq x y z
N MET A 1 -1.85 19.94 -22.61
CA MET A 1 -2.45 18.69 -23.16
C MET A 1 -2.20 18.63 -24.65
N LYS A 2 -1.61 17.52 -25.15
CA LYS A 2 -1.31 17.32 -26.58
C LYS A 2 -2.26 16.26 -27.18
N ILE A 3 -2.57 16.34 -28.47
CA ILE A 3 -3.36 15.32 -29.18
C ILE A 3 -2.51 14.76 -30.32
N ALA A 4 -2.47 13.43 -30.48
CA ALA A 4 -1.70 12.76 -31.53
C ALA A 4 -2.45 11.55 -32.07
N SER A 5 -2.24 11.21 -33.35
CA SER A 5 -2.79 9.98 -33.92
C SER A 5 -1.96 8.76 -33.48
N VAL A 6 -2.57 7.57 -33.49
CA VAL A 6 -1.86 6.30 -33.26
C VAL A 6 -0.65 6.16 -34.18
N ALA A 7 -0.77 6.56 -35.45
CA ALA A 7 0.34 6.50 -36.42
C ALA A 7 1.51 7.42 -36.01
N ALA A 8 1.20 8.65 -35.60
CA ALA A 8 2.21 9.62 -35.16
C ALA A 8 2.92 9.14 -33.89
N VAL A 9 2.18 8.58 -32.93
CA VAL A 9 2.75 8.04 -31.69
C VAL A 9 3.65 6.85 -31.98
N LYS A 10 3.24 5.91 -32.84
CA LYS A 10 4.08 4.76 -33.25
C LYS A 10 5.40 5.20 -33.88
N ALA A 11 5.37 6.19 -34.76
CA ALA A 11 6.56 6.67 -35.45
C ALA A 11 7.55 7.42 -34.53
N ARG A 12 7.06 8.01 -33.42
CA ARG A 12 7.84 8.96 -32.60
C ARG A 12 7.60 8.79 -31.09
N LEU A 13 7.44 7.55 -30.62
CA LEU A 13 7.02 7.25 -29.24
C LEU A 13 7.87 7.97 -28.18
N SER A 14 9.20 7.95 -28.33
CA SER A 14 10.12 8.61 -27.39
C SER A 14 9.88 10.12 -27.27
N SER A 15 9.45 10.79 -28.34
CA SER A 15 9.11 12.22 -28.28
C SER A 15 7.81 12.48 -27.52
N TYR A 16 6.86 11.54 -27.58
CA TYR A 16 5.61 11.63 -26.83
C TYR A 16 5.77 11.26 -25.36
N LEU A 17 6.69 10.34 -25.03
CA LEU A 17 7.09 10.10 -23.63
C LEU A 17 7.71 11.34 -23.00
N LYS A 18 8.57 12.06 -23.72
CA LYS A 18 9.10 13.35 -23.24
C LYS A 18 8.00 14.41 -23.10
N ALA A 19 7.06 14.45 -24.07
CA ALA A 19 5.94 15.37 -24.00
C ALA A 19 4.97 15.04 -22.86
N SER A 20 4.83 13.77 -22.47
CA SER A 20 3.92 13.37 -21.39
C SER A 20 4.39 13.81 -20.01
N ALA A 21 5.68 14.14 -19.85
CA ALA A 21 6.22 14.73 -18.63
C ALA A 21 5.70 16.16 -18.35
N THR A 22 5.28 16.90 -19.38
CA THR A 22 4.69 18.25 -19.21
C THR A 22 3.17 18.23 -19.21
N GLY A 23 2.55 17.08 -19.49
CA GLY A 23 1.12 16.87 -19.35
C GLY A 23 0.57 15.80 -20.30
N PRO A 24 -0.72 15.44 -20.15
CA PRO A 24 -1.30 14.31 -20.87
C PRO A 24 -1.23 14.44 -22.39
N VAL A 25 -0.94 13.31 -23.05
CA VAL A 25 -1.05 13.15 -24.51
C VAL A 25 -2.25 12.27 -24.82
N VAL A 26 -3.29 12.84 -25.44
CA VAL A 26 -4.46 12.10 -25.94
C VAL A 26 -4.11 11.45 -27.27
N ILE A 27 -4.29 10.14 -27.35
CA ILE A 27 -4.02 9.34 -28.55
C ILE A 27 -5.35 9.08 -29.26
N THR A 28 -5.39 9.37 -30.56
CA THR A 28 -6.60 9.25 -31.39
C THR A 28 -6.45 8.22 -32.52
N ARG A 29 -7.57 7.58 -32.88
CA ARG A 29 -7.71 6.76 -34.09
C ARG A 29 -8.94 7.27 -34.85
N ASN A 30 -8.75 7.66 -36.11
CA ASN A 30 -9.81 8.23 -36.95
C ASN A 30 -10.55 9.40 -36.26
N GLY A 31 -9.79 10.30 -35.62
CA GLY A 31 -10.33 11.46 -34.90
C GLY A 31 -10.94 11.19 -33.53
N ARG A 32 -11.12 9.92 -33.12
CA ARG A 32 -11.67 9.56 -31.80
C ARG A 32 -10.56 9.24 -30.81
N ALA A 33 -10.68 9.73 -29.58
CA ALA A 33 -9.76 9.36 -28.49
C ALA A 33 -9.87 7.86 -28.20
N VAL A 34 -8.72 7.19 -28.07
CA VAL A 34 -8.63 5.75 -27.81
C VAL A 34 -7.68 5.39 -26.67
N ALA A 35 -6.76 6.27 -26.31
CA ALA A 35 -5.87 6.11 -25.17
C ALA A 35 -5.36 7.47 -24.70
N VAL A 36 -4.79 7.51 -23.50
CA VAL A 36 -4.03 8.65 -22.97
C VAL A 36 -2.66 8.13 -22.53
N LEU A 37 -1.61 8.86 -22.88
CA LEU A 37 -0.27 8.65 -22.35
C LEU A 37 -0.03 9.68 -21.24
N LEU A 38 0.23 9.18 -20.04
CA LEU A 38 0.57 9.97 -18.86
C LEU A 38 2.05 9.75 -18.56
N GLY A 39 2.77 10.84 -18.30
CA GLY A 39 4.06 10.76 -17.63
C GLY A 39 3.82 10.38 -16.17
N VAL A 40 4.71 9.59 -15.61
CA VAL A 40 4.68 9.22 -14.19
C VAL A 40 5.98 9.70 -13.57
N SER A 41 5.87 10.40 -12.45
CA SER A 41 6.98 11.12 -11.80
C SER A 41 7.62 10.32 -10.69
N ASP A 42 6.81 9.51 -10.00
CA ASP A 42 7.20 8.69 -8.85
C ASP A 42 6.37 7.41 -8.74
N ASP A 43 6.83 6.49 -7.89
CA ASP A 43 6.19 5.19 -7.68
C ASP A 43 4.80 5.33 -7.03
N GLU A 44 4.59 6.37 -6.21
CA GLU A 44 3.29 6.60 -5.57
C GLU A 44 2.23 7.06 -6.58
N GLU A 45 2.60 7.87 -7.57
CA GLU A 45 1.76 8.27 -8.70
C GLU A 45 1.42 7.06 -9.57
N LEU A 46 2.40 6.20 -9.84
CA LEU A 46 2.16 4.94 -10.55
C LEU A 46 1.12 4.10 -9.83
N GLU A 47 1.29 3.90 -8.52
CA GLU A 47 0.38 3.12 -7.69
C GLU A 47 -1.04 3.71 -7.73
N ARG A 48 -1.20 5.02 -7.54
CA ARG A 48 -2.50 5.70 -7.60
C ARG A 48 -3.20 5.47 -8.94
N LEU A 49 -2.48 5.56 -10.07
CA LEU A 49 -3.04 5.31 -11.40
C LEU A 49 -3.49 3.86 -11.57
N LEU A 50 -2.70 2.90 -11.10
CA LEU A 50 -3.05 1.48 -11.17
C LEU A 50 -4.26 1.14 -10.29
N LEU A 51 -4.32 1.68 -9.08
CA LEU A 51 -5.44 1.47 -8.15
C LEU A 51 -6.73 2.11 -8.67
N ALA A 52 -6.68 3.32 -9.22
CA ALA A 52 -7.84 4.01 -9.77
C ALA A 52 -8.55 3.24 -10.90
N HIS A 53 -7.81 2.39 -11.62
CA HIS A 53 -8.34 1.55 -12.70
C HIS A 53 -8.49 0.07 -12.32
N SER A 54 -8.26 -0.30 -11.06
CA SER A 54 -8.39 -1.68 -10.59
C SER A 54 -9.86 -2.09 -10.43
N ARG A 55 -10.32 -3.00 -11.29
CA ARG A 55 -11.68 -3.58 -11.20
C ARG A 55 -11.90 -4.33 -9.87
N LYS A 56 -10.86 -4.99 -9.36
CA LYS A 56 -10.93 -5.73 -8.10
C LYS A 56 -11.13 -4.77 -6.93
N LEU A 57 -10.36 -3.69 -6.87
CA LEU A 57 -10.52 -2.68 -5.82
C LEU A 57 -11.91 -2.04 -5.89
N ARG A 58 -12.36 -1.65 -7.09
CA ARG A 58 -13.70 -1.11 -7.29
C ARG A 58 -14.79 -2.07 -6.79
N ALA A 59 -14.71 -3.35 -7.12
CA ALA A 59 -15.69 -4.33 -6.64
C ALA A 59 -15.74 -4.46 -5.11
N ILE A 60 -14.58 -4.31 -4.43
CA ILE A 60 -14.51 -4.32 -2.97
C ILE A 60 -15.17 -3.06 -2.39
N LEU A 61 -14.84 -1.88 -2.95
CA LEU A 61 -15.42 -0.60 -2.52
C LEU A 61 -16.94 -0.59 -2.74
N ASP A 62 -17.41 -0.98 -3.93
CA ASP A 62 -18.83 -1.05 -4.24
C ASP A 62 -19.59 -1.99 -3.28
N ALA A 63 -18.94 -3.08 -2.84
CA ALA A 63 -19.53 -4.00 -1.86
C ALA A 63 -19.55 -3.42 -0.45
N ALA A 64 -18.52 -2.65 -0.07
CA ALA A 64 -18.48 -1.94 1.20
C ALA A 64 -19.56 -0.84 1.25
N ASP A 65 -19.68 -0.04 0.20
CA ASP A 65 -20.69 1.03 0.09
C ASP A 65 -22.11 0.46 0.23
N ARG A 66 -22.43 -0.62 -0.50
CA ARG A 66 -23.73 -1.30 -0.35
C ARG A 66 -24.02 -1.77 1.07
N ARG A 67 -22.99 -2.26 1.78
CA ARG A 67 -23.14 -2.68 3.18
C ARG A 67 -23.40 -1.49 4.09
N ILE A 68 -22.69 -0.38 3.87
CA ILE A 68 -22.88 0.86 4.64
C ILE A 68 -24.29 1.41 4.41
N ASP A 69 -24.76 1.44 3.16
CA ASP A 69 -26.11 1.88 2.80
C ASP A 69 -27.21 0.99 3.45
N GLN A 70 -26.90 -0.28 3.68
CA GLN A 70 -27.78 -1.24 4.39
C GLN A 70 -27.67 -1.15 5.92
N GLY A 71 -26.93 -0.18 6.45
CA GLY A 71 -26.76 0.04 7.89
C GLY A 71 -25.67 -0.81 8.55
N ALA A 72 -24.88 -1.56 7.78
CA ALA A 72 -23.76 -2.35 8.29
C ALA A 72 -22.44 -1.57 8.35
N GLY A 73 -22.52 -0.23 8.44
CA GLY A 73 -21.40 0.65 8.75
C GLY A 73 -21.12 0.69 10.27
N ILE A 74 -19.99 1.28 10.64
CA ILE A 74 -19.63 1.56 12.04
C ILE A 74 -19.55 3.06 12.26
N GLY A 75 -20.02 3.54 13.42
CA GLY A 75 -19.94 4.95 13.77
C GLY A 75 -18.50 5.40 14.00
N HIS A 76 -18.23 6.70 13.89
CA HIS A 76 -16.90 7.26 14.11
C HIS A 76 -16.34 6.95 15.50
N ASP A 77 -17.12 7.21 16.54
CA ASP A 77 -16.71 6.97 17.93
C ASP A 77 -16.53 5.48 18.22
N GLU A 78 -17.41 4.66 17.66
CA GLU A 78 -17.33 3.21 17.76
C GLU A 78 -16.06 2.66 17.09
N PHE A 79 -15.72 3.16 15.91
CA PHE A 79 -14.50 2.80 15.20
C PHE A 79 -13.25 3.09 16.04
N TRP A 80 -13.11 4.31 16.56
CA TRP A 80 -11.93 4.68 17.33
C TRP A 80 -11.82 3.89 18.64
N TYR A 81 -12.94 3.66 19.32
CA TYR A 81 -12.97 2.80 20.50
C TYR A 81 -12.43 1.38 20.19
N GLN A 82 -12.83 0.79 19.06
CA GLN A 82 -12.35 -0.54 18.64
C GLN A 82 -10.86 -0.54 18.27
N VAL A 83 -10.36 0.51 17.60
CA VAL A 83 -8.94 0.63 17.22
C VAL A 83 -8.06 0.77 18.46
N GLU A 84 -8.44 1.64 19.40
CA GLU A 84 -7.69 1.88 20.63
C GLU A 84 -7.71 0.66 21.58
N SER A 85 -8.83 -0.05 21.68
CA SER A 85 -8.90 -1.28 22.48
C SER A 85 -8.05 -2.41 21.86
N SER A 86 -8.00 -2.48 20.52
CA SER A 86 -7.16 -3.44 19.80
C SER A 86 -5.65 -3.17 19.96
N SER A 87 -5.24 -1.91 20.03
CA SER A 87 -3.83 -1.56 20.25
C SER A 87 -3.40 -1.86 21.70
N ARG A 88 -4.23 -1.50 22.69
CA ARG A 88 -3.96 -1.78 24.12
C ARG A 88 -3.83 -3.27 24.43
N SER A 89 -4.70 -4.10 23.86
CA SER A 89 -4.66 -5.56 24.07
C SER A 89 -3.41 -6.22 23.45
N ARG A 90 -2.91 -5.70 22.33
CA ARG A 90 -1.64 -6.15 21.73
C ARG A 90 -0.45 -5.78 22.62
N GLU A 91 -0.41 -4.56 23.13
CA GLU A 91 0.65 -4.13 24.05
C GLU A 91 0.67 -4.92 25.35
N GLU A 92 -0.49 -5.21 25.92
CA GLU A 92 -0.60 -5.99 27.16
C GLU A 92 -0.14 -7.44 26.95
N ASN A 93 -0.51 -8.05 25.81
CA ASN A 93 -0.02 -9.38 25.42
C ASN A 93 1.50 -9.40 25.19
N ASP A 94 2.07 -8.38 24.55
CA ASP A 94 3.52 -8.28 24.33
C ASP A 94 4.29 -8.07 25.64
N ARG A 95 3.77 -7.26 26.57
CA ARG A 95 4.34 -7.09 27.92
C ARG A 95 4.23 -8.37 28.75
N GLY A 96 3.12 -9.09 28.67
CA GLY A 96 2.93 -10.39 29.31
C GLY A 96 3.90 -11.47 28.79
N LYS A 97 4.17 -11.46 27.49
CA LYS A 97 5.14 -12.37 26.85
C LYS A 97 6.59 -12.05 27.24
N ARG A 98 6.93 -10.77 27.40
CA ARG A 98 8.24 -10.31 27.93
C ARG A 98 8.45 -10.71 29.39
N ARG A 99 7.42 -10.59 30.24
CA ARG A 99 7.47 -11.00 31.65
C ARG A 99 7.58 -12.53 31.85
N ARG A 100 7.09 -13.32 30.89
CA ARG A 100 7.12 -14.79 30.93
C ARG A 100 8.38 -15.44 30.34
N ARG A 101 9.31 -14.66 29.79
CA ARG A 101 10.64 -15.20 29.44
C ARG A 101 11.41 -15.42 30.74
N PRO A 102 11.77 -16.66 31.11
CA PRO A 102 12.68 -16.85 32.22
C PRO A 102 13.99 -16.18 31.83
N SER A 103 14.51 -15.29 32.70
CA SER A 103 15.91 -14.91 32.65
C SER A 103 16.69 -16.21 32.69
N ALA A 104 17.29 -16.61 31.56
CA ALA A 104 18.25 -17.70 31.53
C ALA A 104 19.28 -17.37 32.61
N GLY A 105 19.24 -18.15 33.69
CA GLY A 105 19.98 -17.86 34.90
C GLY A 105 21.46 -17.78 34.58
N LEU A 106 22.09 -16.70 35.02
CA LEU A 106 23.51 -16.69 35.30
C LEU A 106 23.75 -17.72 36.42
N SER A 107 24.02 -18.97 36.05
CA SER A 107 24.53 -19.97 36.99
C SER A 107 26.01 -19.69 37.23
N SER A 108 26.25 -18.89 38.26
CA SER A 108 27.45 -18.95 39.08
C SER A 108 27.61 -20.36 39.64
N THR A 109 28.73 -21.03 39.39
CA THR A 109 29.27 -22.02 40.33
C THR A 109 30.79 -21.92 40.34
N ALA A 110 31.31 -21.69 41.54
CA ALA A 110 32.69 -21.43 41.86
C ALA A 110 33.50 -22.73 42.06
N LYS A 111 34.83 -22.58 41.86
CA LYS A 111 35.96 -23.23 42.55
C LYS A 111 36.03 -24.77 42.65
N GLY A 112 37.16 -25.30 42.15
CA GLY A 112 37.71 -26.60 42.57
C GLY A 112 39.11 -26.87 42.02
N HIS A 113 40.14 -26.65 42.84
CA HIS A 113 41.55 -27.07 42.62
C HIS A 113 41.72 -28.58 42.37
N ARG A 114 42.66 -28.99 41.51
CA ARG A 114 43.93 -29.70 41.85
C ARG A 114 44.65 -30.31 40.62
N ALA A 115 45.87 -29.84 40.40
CA ALA A 115 47.16 -30.53 40.23
C ALA A 115 47.35 -31.83 39.40
N ARG A 116 48.60 -31.89 38.86
CA ARG A 116 49.42 -33.02 38.35
C ARG A 116 49.25 -33.30 36.86
N SER A 117 50.29 -33.59 36.08
CA SER A 117 51.75 -33.58 36.22
C SER A 117 52.33 -33.55 34.82
#